data_AF-A0A9X9C6U2-F1
#
_entry.id   AF-A0A9X9C6U2-F1
#
_cell.length_a   1.000
_cell.length_b   1.000
_cell.length_c   1.000
_cell.angle_alpha   90.00
_cell.angle_beta   90.00
_cell.angle_gamma   90.00
#
_symmetry.space_group_name_H-M   'P 1'
#
loop_
_entity.id
_entity.type
_entity.pdbx_description
1 polymer ?
#
loop_
_entity_poly.entity_id
_entity_poly.type
_entity_poly.pdbx_seq_one_letter_code
_entity_poly.pdbx_strand_id
1 'polypeptide(L)'
;MFKKILLPTLFAASLLCSIESTSAIDLLQYNKTNTVSGLVNDKAVTDNLKSILGQDYEKYINNFDVFGEPHSTPGGGLFIEGWLKDLYLENASALVINPDGKIYAAWVVPDSDIINYKSSDKDSPINNDILHWAARFKDMHFSSDSKRNKVRTEEEYFDTQSFSIKLMTVCISKGNCNDATYYGERKKDGAAVTLQGKVTRADCNTAPCPIISYEFKNASTTYMLSKIDNTLTVIKNGKILMNQKGTWGK
;
A
#
# COMPACT_ATOMS: atom_id res chain seq x y z
N MET A 1 -49.46 -57.06 -42.89
CA MET A 1 -49.50 -56.46 -41.54
C MET A 1 -48.09 -56.00 -41.18
N PHE A 2 -47.79 -54.70 -41.31
CA PHE A 2 -46.48 -54.13 -40.98
C PHE A 2 -46.45 -53.68 -39.51
N LYS A 3 -45.60 -54.31 -38.69
CA LYS A 3 -45.33 -53.90 -37.30
C LYS A 3 -44.41 -52.68 -37.31
N LYS A 4 -44.91 -51.55 -36.81
CA LYS A 4 -44.12 -50.34 -36.54
C LYS A 4 -43.23 -50.56 -35.31
N ILE A 5 -41.92 -50.39 -35.47
CA ILE A 5 -40.97 -50.31 -34.37
C ILE A 5 -40.80 -48.81 -34.05
N LEU A 6 -41.25 -48.39 -32.86
CA LEU A 6 -40.92 -47.07 -32.32
C LEU A 6 -39.51 -47.15 -31.69
N LEU A 7 -38.56 -46.38 -32.22
CA LEU A 7 -37.33 -46.05 -31.51
C LEU A 7 -37.58 -44.90 -30.54
N PRO A 8 -37.08 -44.95 -29.29
CA PRO A 8 -37.10 -43.80 -28.40
C PRO A 8 -35.95 -42.86 -28.77
N THR A 9 -36.26 -41.62 -29.11
CA THR A 9 -35.26 -40.55 -29.29
C THR A 9 -34.79 -40.07 -27.93
N LEU A 10 -33.56 -40.44 -27.56
CA LEU A 10 -32.83 -39.90 -26.41
C LEU A 10 -32.48 -38.43 -26.70
N PHE A 11 -33.14 -37.51 -26.02
CA PHE A 11 -32.83 -36.07 -26.08
C PHE A 11 -31.68 -35.79 -25.11
N ALA A 12 -30.44 -35.82 -25.58
CA ALA A 12 -29.29 -35.41 -24.80
C ALA A 12 -29.26 -33.87 -24.73
N ALA A 13 -29.77 -33.31 -23.63
CA ALA A 13 -29.63 -31.89 -23.32
C ALA A 13 -28.16 -31.61 -22.94
N SER A 14 -27.34 -31.19 -23.91
CA SER A 14 -26.00 -30.69 -23.66
C SER A 14 -26.10 -29.32 -22.98
N LEU A 15 -25.93 -29.27 -21.65
CA LEU A 15 -25.61 -28.04 -20.95
C LEU A 15 -24.26 -27.53 -21.44
N LEU A 16 -24.27 -26.56 -22.36
CA LEU A 16 -23.11 -25.73 -22.65
C LEU A 16 -22.90 -24.83 -21.43
N CYS A 17 -22.11 -25.30 -20.48
CA CYS A 17 -21.56 -24.45 -19.44
C CYS A 17 -20.51 -23.57 -20.12
N SER A 18 -20.89 -22.33 -20.46
CA SER A 18 -19.93 -21.32 -20.92
C SER A 18 -19.00 -21.02 -19.76
N ILE A 19 -17.82 -21.63 -19.77
CA ILE A 19 -16.77 -21.28 -18.83
C ILE A 19 -16.25 -19.92 -19.31
N GLU A 20 -16.71 -18.83 -18.69
CA GLU A 20 -16.09 -17.52 -18.87
C GLU A 20 -14.67 -17.62 -18.30
N SER A 21 -13.68 -17.83 -19.16
CA SER A 21 -12.28 -17.71 -18.79
C SER A 21 -11.98 -16.23 -18.58
N THR A 22 -12.05 -15.76 -17.34
CA THR A 22 -11.48 -14.47 -16.97
C THR A 22 -9.97 -14.56 -17.15
N SER A 23 -9.46 -13.94 -18.21
CA SER A 23 -8.02 -13.72 -18.37
C SER A 23 -7.52 -13.00 -17.12
N ALA A 24 -6.56 -13.59 -16.42
CA ALA A 24 -5.93 -12.92 -15.29
C ALA A 24 -5.31 -11.61 -15.78
N ILE A 25 -5.63 -10.50 -15.10
CA ILE A 25 -5.10 -9.18 -15.43
C ILE A 25 -3.58 -9.23 -15.23
N ASP A 26 -2.80 -8.88 -16.26
CA ASP A 26 -1.36 -8.70 -16.10
C ASP A 26 -1.10 -7.41 -15.34
N LEU A 27 -0.94 -7.51 -14.03
CA LEU A 27 -0.72 -6.35 -13.15
C LEU A 27 0.64 -5.70 -13.40
N LEU A 28 1.64 -6.45 -13.87
CA LEU A 28 3.00 -5.93 -14.00
C LEU A 28 3.13 -4.88 -15.10
N GLN A 29 2.24 -4.91 -16.10
CA GLN A 29 2.20 -3.89 -17.15
C GLN A 29 1.89 -2.49 -16.62
N TYR A 30 1.25 -2.39 -15.44
CA TYR A 30 0.86 -1.13 -14.81
C TYR A 30 1.82 -0.66 -13.71
N ASN A 31 2.85 -1.44 -13.38
CA ASN A 31 3.78 -1.18 -12.26
C ASN A 31 4.87 -0.15 -12.59
N LYS A 32 4.52 0.90 -13.34
CA LYS A 32 5.39 2.04 -13.67
C LYS A 32 4.57 3.32 -13.69
N THR A 33 5.22 4.44 -13.38
CA THR A 33 4.59 5.77 -13.31
C THR A 33 3.92 6.20 -14.63
N ASN A 34 4.41 5.78 -15.79
CA ASN A 34 3.83 6.12 -17.09
C ASN A 34 2.72 5.17 -17.57
N THR A 35 2.49 4.06 -16.86
CA THR A 35 1.49 3.04 -17.24
C THR A 35 0.39 2.91 -16.20
N VAL A 36 0.64 3.30 -14.95
CA VAL A 36 -0.25 3.09 -13.80
C VAL A 36 -1.66 3.65 -14.00
N SER A 37 -1.80 4.77 -14.69
CA SER A 37 -3.10 5.37 -15.00
C SER A 37 -3.98 4.48 -15.87
N GLY A 38 -3.39 3.57 -16.65
CA GLY A 38 -4.12 2.57 -17.42
C GLY A 38 -4.88 1.57 -16.54
N LEU A 39 -4.43 1.32 -15.31
CA LEU A 39 -5.04 0.30 -14.43
C LEU A 39 -6.47 0.67 -14.06
N VAL A 40 -6.70 1.93 -13.66
CA VAL A 40 -8.05 2.37 -13.24
C VAL A 40 -9.02 2.59 -14.41
N ASN A 41 -8.49 2.57 -15.64
CA ASN A 41 -9.23 2.60 -16.89
C ASN A 41 -9.43 1.21 -17.52
N ASP A 42 -8.79 0.17 -16.96
CA ASP A 42 -9.01 -1.20 -17.41
C ASP A 42 -10.44 -1.64 -17.08
N LYS A 43 -11.15 -2.18 -18.08
CA LYS A 43 -12.57 -2.51 -17.94
C LYS A 43 -12.83 -3.50 -16.80
N ALA A 44 -12.01 -4.54 -16.65
CA ALA A 44 -12.23 -5.55 -15.62
C ALA A 44 -11.97 -4.97 -14.23
N VAL A 45 -10.93 -4.14 -14.08
CA VAL A 45 -10.66 -3.40 -12.84
C VAL A 45 -11.80 -2.44 -12.51
N THR A 46 -12.23 -1.62 -13.48
CA THR A 46 -13.32 -0.65 -13.31
C THR A 46 -14.63 -1.32 -12.93
N ASP A 47 -15.01 -2.41 -13.59
CA ASP A 47 -16.25 -3.14 -13.30
C ASP A 47 -16.23 -3.73 -11.87
N ASN A 48 -15.09 -4.30 -11.46
CA ASN A 48 -14.90 -4.84 -10.11
C ASN A 48 -14.96 -3.73 -9.04
N LEU A 49 -14.27 -2.61 -9.28
CA LEU A 49 -14.34 -1.42 -8.41
C LEU A 49 -15.77 -0.90 -8.26
N LYS A 50 -16.51 -0.74 -9.36
CA LYS A 50 -17.92 -0.31 -9.33
C LYS A 50 -18.80 -1.28 -8.54
N SER A 51 -18.59 -2.58 -8.72
CA SER A 51 -19.34 -3.61 -7.99
C SER A 51 -19.12 -3.54 -6.47
N ILE A 52 -17.92 -3.18 -6.01
CA ILE A 52 -17.57 -3.17 -4.59
C ILE A 52 -17.87 -1.81 -3.94
N LEU A 53 -17.56 -0.72 -4.64
CA LEU A 53 -17.71 0.63 -4.13
C LEU A 53 -19.15 1.13 -4.22
N GLY A 54 -19.90 0.69 -5.25
CA GLY A 54 -21.27 1.13 -5.48
C GLY A 54 -21.34 2.65 -5.66
N GLN A 55 -22.18 3.29 -4.83
CA GLN A 55 -22.35 4.75 -4.87
C GLN A 55 -21.10 5.55 -4.51
N ASP A 56 -20.12 4.94 -3.84
CA ASP A 56 -18.87 5.61 -3.47
C ASP A 56 -17.81 5.56 -4.57
N TYR A 57 -18.07 4.85 -5.69
CA TYR A 57 -17.12 4.73 -6.78
C TYR A 57 -16.62 6.08 -7.29
N GLU A 58 -17.52 7.04 -7.50
CA GLU A 58 -17.19 8.38 -8.00
C GLU A 58 -16.30 9.16 -7.02
N LYS A 59 -16.57 9.08 -5.71
CA LYS A 59 -15.74 9.75 -4.69
C LYS A 59 -14.32 9.19 -4.66
N TYR A 60 -14.20 7.89 -4.85
CA TYR A 60 -12.92 7.19 -4.89
C TYR A 60 -12.15 7.49 -6.19
N ILE A 61 -12.76 7.33 -7.36
CA ILE A 61 -12.03 7.41 -8.64
C ILE A 61 -11.61 8.85 -8.97
N ASN A 62 -12.39 9.84 -8.55
CA ASN A 62 -12.10 11.26 -8.80
C ASN A 62 -10.83 11.76 -8.11
N ASN A 63 -10.21 10.96 -7.24
CA ASN A 63 -8.91 11.26 -6.66
C ASN A 63 -7.73 10.93 -7.58
N PHE A 64 -7.90 10.24 -8.70
CA PHE A 64 -6.79 9.84 -9.56
C PHE A 64 -6.43 10.88 -10.64
N ASP A 65 -6.15 12.12 -10.23
CA ASP A 65 -5.62 13.18 -11.10
C ASP A 65 -4.08 13.09 -11.20
N VAL A 66 -3.43 12.93 -10.05
CA VAL A 66 -2.00 12.62 -9.94
C VAL A 66 -1.84 11.21 -9.38
N PHE A 67 -0.86 10.46 -9.89
CA PHE A 67 -0.55 9.10 -9.45
C PHE A 67 0.76 9.07 -8.65
N GLY A 68 0.75 8.27 -7.57
CA GLY A 68 1.98 7.89 -6.86
C GLY A 68 2.80 6.89 -7.66
N GLU A 69 4.03 6.63 -7.21
CA GLU A 69 4.83 5.53 -7.76
C GLU A 69 4.19 4.20 -7.35
N PRO A 70 3.77 3.35 -8.31
CA PRO A 70 3.19 2.05 -7.98
C PRO A 70 4.27 1.09 -7.46
N HIS A 71 3.85 0.09 -6.70
CA HIS A 71 4.75 -0.98 -6.29
C HIS A 71 4.06 -2.33 -6.19
N SER A 72 4.86 -3.40 -6.33
CA SER A 72 4.36 -4.77 -6.14
C SER A 72 4.19 -5.09 -4.66
N THR A 73 3.07 -5.70 -4.31
CA THR A 73 2.83 -6.20 -2.95
C THR A 73 3.58 -7.52 -2.71
N PRO A 74 3.84 -7.94 -1.46
CA PRO A 74 4.53 -9.19 -1.16
C PRO A 74 3.83 -10.45 -1.74
N GLY A 75 2.52 -10.38 -1.96
CA GLY A 75 1.72 -11.45 -2.55
C GLY A 75 1.70 -11.46 -4.09
N GLY A 76 2.52 -10.64 -4.75
CA GLY A 76 2.55 -10.49 -6.21
C GLY A 76 1.44 -9.60 -6.77
N GLY A 77 0.71 -8.90 -5.91
CA GLY A 77 -0.28 -7.91 -6.32
C GLY A 77 0.36 -6.58 -6.70
N LEU A 78 -0.48 -5.59 -6.97
CA LEU A 78 -0.09 -4.23 -7.30
C LEU A 78 -0.78 -3.25 -6.36
N PHE A 79 0.01 -2.39 -5.73
CA PHE A 79 -0.48 -1.20 -5.04
C PHE A 79 -0.35 0.01 -5.97
N ILE A 80 -1.40 0.82 -6.00
CA ILE A 80 -1.40 2.14 -6.62
C ILE A 80 -2.07 3.15 -5.68
N GLU A 81 -1.74 4.41 -5.87
CA GLU A 81 -2.44 5.52 -5.22
C GLU A 81 -2.56 6.73 -6.15
N GLY A 82 -3.49 7.61 -5.81
CA GLY A 82 -3.66 8.90 -6.48
C GLY A 82 -4.29 9.95 -5.57
N TRP A 83 -4.11 11.21 -5.95
CA TRP A 83 -4.70 12.37 -5.28
C TRP A 83 -5.06 13.47 -6.28
N LEU A 84 -6.00 14.33 -5.88
CA LEU A 84 -6.22 15.58 -6.61
C LEU A 84 -4.97 16.44 -6.52
N LYS A 85 -4.59 17.08 -7.62
CA LYS A 85 -3.44 17.98 -7.63
C LYS A 85 -3.50 18.97 -6.46
N ASP A 86 -2.36 19.12 -5.79
CA ASP A 86 -2.16 19.96 -4.60
C ASP A 86 -2.84 19.48 -3.29
N LEU A 87 -3.62 18.38 -3.31
CA LEU A 87 -4.39 17.88 -2.15
C LEU A 87 -3.94 16.50 -1.65
N TYR A 88 -2.63 16.22 -1.67
CA TYR A 88 -2.07 14.90 -1.32
C TYR A 88 -2.48 14.36 0.07
N LEU A 89 -2.64 15.24 1.06
CA LEU A 89 -2.99 14.86 2.44
C LEU A 89 -4.47 15.03 2.77
N GLU A 90 -5.28 15.55 1.84
CA GLU A 90 -6.68 15.89 2.11
C GLU A 90 -7.66 15.13 1.23
N ASN A 91 -7.25 14.76 0.01
CA ASN A 91 -8.12 14.06 -0.93
C ASN A 91 -7.32 13.07 -1.78
N ALA A 92 -7.37 11.80 -1.39
CA ALA A 92 -6.53 10.76 -1.95
C ALA A 92 -7.22 9.40 -1.93
N SER A 93 -6.78 8.50 -2.80
CA SER A 93 -7.26 7.12 -2.90
C SER A 93 -6.13 6.15 -3.12
N ALA A 94 -6.33 4.93 -2.64
CA ALA A 94 -5.40 3.83 -2.79
C ALA A 94 -6.12 2.54 -3.18
N LEU A 95 -5.41 1.71 -3.94
CA LEU A 95 -5.90 0.43 -4.42
C LEU A 95 -4.81 -0.61 -4.33
N VAL A 96 -5.19 -1.78 -3.82
CA VAL A 96 -4.45 -3.02 -4.00
C VAL A 96 -5.27 -3.98 -4.83
N ILE A 97 -4.66 -4.56 -5.86
CA ILE A 97 -5.21 -5.69 -6.61
C ILE A 97 -4.28 -6.88 -6.45
N ASN A 98 -4.80 -8.00 -5.97
CA ASN A 98 -4.07 -9.25 -5.88
C ASN A 98 -4.17 -10.05 -7.20
N PRO A 99 -3.27 -11.02 -7.45
CA PRO A 99 -3.32 -11.86 -8.64
C PRO A 99 -4.62 -12.66 -8.80
N ASP A 100 -5.32 -12.93 -7.70
CA ASP A 100 -6.63 -13.61 -7.67
C ASP A 100 -7.81 -12.66 -7.99
N GLY A 101 -7.53 -11.39 -8.31
CA GLY A 101 -8.54 -10.38 -8.62
C GLY A 101 -9.23 -9.78 -7.40
N LYS A 102 -8.82 -10.13 -6.17
CA LYS A 102 -9.30 -9.44 -4.98
C LYS A 102 -8.79 -8.01 -4.97
N ILE A 103 -9.67 -7.09 -4.60
CA ILE A 103 -9.35 -5.67 -4.53
C ILE A 103 -9.59 -5.12 -3.13
N TYR A 104 -8.79 -4.14 -2.78
CA TYR A 104 -8.84 -3.41 -1.52
C TYR A 104 -8.73 -1.93 -1.88
N ALA A 105 -9.80 -1.17 -1.66
CA ALA A 105 -9.89 0.22 -2.03
C ALA A 105 -10.11 1.08 -0.78
N ALA A 106 -9.35 2.15 -0.66
CA ALA A 106 -9.51 3.14 0.40
C ALA A 106 -9.46 4.55 -0.15
N TRP A 107 -10.18 5.46 0.50
CA TRP A 107 -10.17 6.88 0.13
C TRP A 107 -10.45 7.78 1.32
N VAL A 108 -9.87 8.98 1.26
CA VAL A 108 -10.20 10.11 2.13
C VAL A 108 -10.84 11.20 1.28
N VAL A 109 -11.68 12.01 1.90
CA VAL A 109 -12.29 13.20 1.29
C VAL A 109 -12.01 14.40 2.20
N PRO A 110 -12.04 15.63 1.69
CA PRO A 110 -11.84 16.83 2.50
C PRO A 110 -12.82 16.92 3.67
N ASP A 111 -12.40 17.59 4.73
CA ASP A 111 -13.20 17.90 5.94
C ASP A 111 -13.78 16.68 6.67
N SER A 112 -13.20 15.49 6.47
CA SER A 112 -13.54 14.26 7.18
C SER A 112 -12.33 13.72 7.93
N ASP A 113 -12.56 13.14 9.11
CA ASP A 113 -11.59 12.36 9.87
C ASP A 113 -11.70 10.85 9.57
N ILE A 114 -12.46 10.48 8.54
CA ILE A 114 -12.76 9.10 8.20
C ILE A 114 -11.94 8.65 6.98
N ILE A 115 -11.20 7.56 7.15
CA ILE A 115 -10.66 6.77 6.05
C ILE A 115 -11.72 5.75 5.64
N ASN A 116 -12.27 5.91 4.45
CA ASN A 116 -13.22 4.96 3.91
C ASN A 116 -12.47 3.76 3.34
N TYR A 117 -13.03 2.57 3.51
CA TYR A 117 -12.42 1.33 3.04
C TYR A 117 -13.47 0.31 2.63
N LYS A 118 -13.25 -0.33 1.47
CA LYS A 118 -14.08 -1.42 0.96
C LYS A 118 -13.20 -2.45 0.24
N SER A 119 -13.59 -3.72 0.32
CA SER A 119 -12.86 -4.81 -0.31
C SER A 119 -13.82 -5.91 -0.77
N SER A 120 -13.42 -6.67 -1.79
CA SER A 120 -14.08 -7.94 -2.13
C SER A 120 -13.87 -9.01 -1.07
N ASP A 121 -12.82 -8.91 -0.25
CA ASP A 121 -12.51 -9.85 0.83
C ASP A 121 -13.07 -9.35 2.16
N LYS A 122 -14.41 -9.44 2.29
CA LYS A 122 -15.18 -8.83 3.39
C LYS A 122 -14.81 -9.34 4.79
N ASP A 123 -14.27 -10.56 4.88
CA ASP A 123 -13.90 -11.17 6.15
C ASP A 123 -12.44 -10.94 6.53
N SER A 124 -11.64 -10.47 5.58
CA SER A 124 -10.23 -10.18 5.82
C SER A 124 -10.05 -8.86 6.56
N PRO A 125 -8.99 -8.76 7.37
CA PRO A 125 -8.56 -7.48 7.90
C PRO A 125 -8.21 -6.48 6.80
N ILE A 126 -8.06 -5.20 7.19
CA ILE A 126 -7.57 -4.17 6.27
C ILE A 126 -6.22 -4.58 5.68
N ASN A 127 -6.10 -4.45 4.37
CA ASN A 127 -4.87 -4.75 3.63
C ASN A 127 -3.67 -3.94 4.15
N ASN A 128 -2.49 -4.55 4.19
CA ASN A 128 -1.30 -3.92 4.77
C ASN A 128 -0.82 -2.69 4.01
N ASP A 129 -0.81 -2.72 2.68
CA ASP A 129 -0.42 -1.55 1.88
C ASP A 129 -1.41 -0.40 2.05
N ILE A 130 -2.71 -0.71 2.22
CA ILE A 130 -3.74 0.28 2.57
C ILE A 130 -3.50 0.88 3.96
N LEU A 131 -3.10 0.06 4.93
CA LEU A 131 -2.75 0.55 6.28
C LEU A 131 -1.51 1.44 6.26
N HIS A 132 -0.50 1.12 5.44
CA HIS A 132 0.68 1.96 5.26
C HIS A 132 0.34 3.29 4.58
N TRP A 133 -0.46 3.24 3.51
CA TRP A 133 -0.99 4.44 2.86
C TRP A 133 -1.76 5.33 3.86
N ALA A 134 -2.61 4.71 4.68
CA ALA A 134 -3.43 5.42 5.67
C ALA A 134 -2.61 6.11 6.77
N ALA A 135 -1.41 5.60 7.10
CA ALA A 135 -0.59 6.11 8.20
C ALA A 135 -0.15 7.58 8.02
N ARG A 136 -0.22 8.13 6.80
CA ARG A 136 0.12 9.54 6.55
C ARG A 136 -0.96 10.52 7.02
N PHE A 137 -2.21 10.06 7.13
CA PHE A 137 -3.33 10.90 7.53
C PHE A 137 -3.45 10.89 9.06
N LYS A 138 -2.78 11.86 9.69
CA LYS A 138 -2.79 11.99 11.16
C LYS A 138 -4.22 12.15 11.66
N ASP A 139 -4.51 11.51 12.79
CA ASP A 139 -5.78 11.60 13.51
C ASP A 139 -7.02 11.07 12.76
N MET A 140 -6.86 10.54 11.54
CA MET A 140 -7.94 9.90 10.81
C MET A 140 -8.10 8.43 11.21
N HIS A 141 -9.32 7.91 11.06
CA HIS A 141 -9.65 6.55 11.45
C HIS A 141 -10.49 5.84 10.40
N PHE A 142 -10.31 4.52 10.26
CA PHE A 142 -11.12 3.75 9.32
C PHE A 142 -12.59 3.69 9.75
N SER A 143 -13.50 3.78 8.76
CA SER A 143 -14.93 3.58 8.97
C SER A 143 -15.22 2.23 9.64
N SER A 144 -16.20 2.24 10.55
CA SER A 144 -16.40 1.27 11.64
C SER A 144 -16.75 -0.17 11.22
N ASP A 145 -16.91 -0.45 9.92
CA ASP A 145 -17.26 -1.77 9.40
C ASP A 145 -16.06 -2.61 8.98
N SER A 146 -14.85 -2.02 9.02
CA SER A 146 -13.61 -2.71 8.71
C SER A 146 -13.03 -3.34 9.97
N LYS A 147 -12.89 -4.68 9.99
CA LYS A 147 -12.21 -5.39 11.09
C LYS A 147 -10.76 -4.88 11.19
N ARG A 148 -10.51 -3.90 12.07
CA ARG A 148 -9.20 -3.29 12.26
C ARG A 148 -8.21 -4.37 12.68
N ASN A 149 -7.16 -4.56 11.89
CA ASN A 149 -5.94 -5.11 12.45
C ASN A 149 -5.49 -4.18 13.58
N LYS A 150 -5.04 -4.74 14.71
CA LYS A 150 -4.37 -3.95 15.74
C LYS A 150 -3.07 -3.42 15.13
N VAL A 151 -3.13 -2.21 14.59
CA VAL A 151 -1.97 -1.48 14.06
C VAL A 151 -1.29 -0.84 15.26
N ARG A 152 -0.04 -1.22 15.49
CA ARG A 152 0.82 -0.62 16.51
C ARG A 152 1.84 0.22 15.76
N THR A 153 1.78 1.52 15.96
CA THR A 153 2.80 2.43 15.46
C THR A 153 3.83 2.65 16.56
N GLU A 154 5.11 2.47 16.23
CA GLU A 154 6.23 2.76 17.12
C GLU A 154 6.92 4.02 16.62
N GLU A 155 6.98 5.03 17.49
CA GLU A 155 7.68 6.28 17.21
C GLU A 155 9.03 6.29 17.91
N GLU A 156 10.04 6.78 17.21
CA GLU A 156 11.38 7.00 17.76
C GLU A 156 11.97 8.28 17.19
N TYR A 157 12.84 8.91 17.97
CA TYR A 157 13.48 10.15 17.58
C TYR A 157 14.99 9.94 17.51
N PHE A 158 15.62 10.53 16.49
CA PHE A 158 17.07 10.55 16.37
C PHE A 158 17.53 11.98 16.14
N ASP A 159 18.36 12.47 17.04
CA ASP A 159 18.87 13.84 16.98
C ASP A 159 20.37 13.83 16.70
N THR A 160 20.80 14.68 15.78
CA THR A 160 22.20 14.87 15.40
C THR A 160 22.57 16.34 15.51
N GLN A 161 23.83 16.69 15.26
CA GLN A 161 24.23 18.09 15.19
C GLN A 161 23.46 18.89 14.12
N SER A 162 23.08 18.26 13.00
CA SER A 162 22.47 18.97 11.86
C SER A 162 21.00 18.67 11.61
N PHE A 163 20.47 17.59 12.18
CA PHE A 163 19.11 17.10 11.90
C PHE A 163 18.37 16.67 13.15
N SER A 164 17.07 16.94 13.17
CA SER A 164 16.10 16.30 14.06
C SER A 164 15.23 15.37 13.23
N ILE A 165 15.15 14.11 13.65
CA ILE A 165 14.54 13.04 12.86
C ILE A 165 13.49 12.34 13.72
N LYS A 166 12.28 12.21 13.19
CA LYS A 166 11.24 11.32 13.70
C LYS A 166 11.12 10.11 12.79
N LEU A 167 11.10 8.94 13.38
CA LEU A 167 10.88 7.66 12.72
C LEU A 167 9.55 7.09 13.18
N MET A 168 8.77 6.58 12.24
CA MET A 168 7.53 5.86 12.53
C MET A 168 7.63 4.47 11.91
N THR A 169 7.53 3.43 12.72
CA THR A 169 7.46 2.04 12.25
C THR A 169 6.03 1.55 12.41
N VAL A 170 5.43 1.06 11.33
CA VAL A 170 4.06 0.56 11.36
C VAL A 170 4.09 -0.97 11.51
N CYS A 171 3.60 -1.46 12.65
CA CYS A 171 3.41 -2.89 12.89
C CYS A 171 1.94 -3.25 12.74
N ILE A 172 1.62 -4.05 11.72
CA ILE A 172 0.28 -4.59 11.53
C ILE A 172 0.26 -6.02 12.05
N SER A 173 -0.74 -6.38 12.86
CA SER A 173 -0.91 -7.76 13.35
C SER A 173 -0.88 -8.76 12.19
N LYS A 174 -0.02 -9.79 12.28
CA LYS A 174 0.25 -10.81 11.24
C LYS A 174 1.00 -10.32 9.98
N GLY A 175 1.46 -9.07 9.92
CA GLY A 175 2.34 -8.53 8.89
C GLY A 175 3.83 -8.53 9.28
N ASN A 176 4.72 -8.30 8.31
CA ASN A 176 6.12 -8.02 8.59
C ASN A 176 6.24 -6.56 9.07
N CYS A 177 6.54 -6.36 10.37
CA CYS A 177 6.71 -5.02 10.92
C CYS A 177 8.04 -4.39 10.48
N ASN A 178 8.20 -4.18 9.18
CA ASN A 178 9.46 -3.75 8.60
C ASN A 178 9.38 -2.42 7.87
N ASP A 179 8.19 -1.91 7.61
CA ASP A 179 8.01 -0.64 6.92
C ASP A 179 8.15 0.53 7.90
N ALA A 180 8.89 1.55 7.47
CA ALA A 180 9.17 2.72 8.28
C ALA A 180 9.08 4.00 7.45
N THR A 181 8.68 5.08 8.13
CA THR A 181 8.67 6.43 7.60
C THR A 181 9.66 7.31 8.36
N TYR A 182 10.46 8.05 7.61
CA TYR A 182 11.41 9.04 8.11
C TYR A 182 10.85 10.44 7.90
N TYR A 183 10.87 11.26 8.95
CA TYR A 183 10.61 12.69 8.91
C TYR A 183 11.85 13.40 9.41
N GLY A 184 12.62 14.00 8.51
CA GLY A 184 13.85 14.69 8.87
C GLY A 184 13.74 16.18 8.62
N GLU A 185 14.15 16.97 9.61
CA GLU A 185 14.26 18.41 9.53
C GLU A 185 15.72 18.84 9.71
N ARG A 186 16.21 19.69 8.81
CA ARG A 186 17.55 20.27 8.91
C ARG A 186 17.52 21.48 9.83
N LYS A 187 18.24 21.44 10.94
CA LYS A 187 18.22 22.47 11.99
C LYS A 187 18.66 23.85 11.53
N LYS A 188 19.52 23.92 10.51
CA LYS A 188 20.09 25.20 10.02
C LYS A 188 19.03 26.11 9.39
N ASP A 189 18.06 25.55 8.69
CA ASP A 189 17.13 26.29 7.85
C ASP A 189 15.69 25.74 7.86
N GLY A 190 15.42 24.72 8.67
CA GLY A 190 14.09 24.10 8.81
C GLY A 190 13.66 23.27 7.61
N ALA A 191 14.53 23.03 6.63
CA ALA A 191 14.14 22.26 5.45
C ALA A 191 13.82 20.81 5.84
N ALA A 192 12.63 20.36 5.47
CA ALA A 192 12.12 19.05 5.84
C ALA A 192 12.04 18.09 4.64
N VAL A 193 12.14 16.79 4.92
CA VAL A 193 11.88 15.73 3.95
C VAL A 193 11.21 14.54 4.63
N THR A 194 10.26 13.95 3.92
CA THR A 194 9.59 12.71 4.32
C THR A 194 10.00 11.59 3.37
N LEU A 195 10.49 10.47 3.91
CA LEU A 195 10.97 9.33 3.12
C LEU A 195 10.32 8.04 3.58
N GLN A 196 10.05 7.15 2.62
CA GLN A 196 9.64 5.77 2.90
C GLN A 196 10.83 4.84 2.83
N GLY A 197 10.81 3.81 3.67
CA GLY A 197 11.94 2.91 3.83
C GLY A 197 11.61 1.68 4.64
N LYS A 198 12.66 0.95 4.98
CA LYS A 198 12.58 -0.33 5.67
C LYS A 198 13.52 -0.39 6.85
N VAL A 199 13.17 -1.25 7.80
CA VAL A 199 14.01 -1.55 8.96
C VAL A 199 14.75 -2.87 8.75
N THR A 200 15.94 -2.97 9.29
CA THR A 200 16.62 -4.25 9.53
C THR A 200 16.49 -4.58 11.00
N ARG A 201 16.10 -5.82 11.30
CA ARG A 201 15.97 -6.32 12.68
C ARG A 201 17.10 -7.28 12.99
N ALA A 202 17.47 -7.36 14.26
CA ALA A 202 18.39 -8.38 14.75
C ALA A 202 17.76 -9.78 14.65
N ASP A 203 18.59 -10.81 14.68
CA ASP A 203 18.11 -12.16 14.96
C ASP A 203 17.78 -12.29 16.45
N CYS A 204 16.60 -12.83 16.76
CA CYS A 204 16.15 -13.01 18.13
C CYS A 204 15.09 -14.11 18.25
N ASN A 205 14.80 -14.52 19.48
CA ASN A 205 13.84 -15.59 19.76
C ASN A 205 12.39 -15.09 19.94
N THR A 206 12.16 -13.78 19.98
CA THR A 206 10.85 -13.15 20.22
C THR A 206 10.50 -12.15 19.11
N ALA A 207 9.68 -12.56 18.15
CA ALA A 207 9.23 -11.68 17.07
C ALA A 207 8.18 -10.66 17.56
N PRO A 208 8.21 -9.40 17.08
CA PRO A 208 9.21 -8.85 16.16
C PRO A 208 10.53 -8.51 16.88
N CYS A 209 11.65 -8.89 16.25
CA CYS A 209 12.97 -8.67 16.83
C CYS A 209 13.38 -7.20 16.86
N PRO A 210 14.27 -6.78 17.78
CA PRO A 210 14.68 -5.38 17.88
C PRO A 210 15.19 -4.82 16.54
N ILE A 211 14.79 -3.59 16.20
CA ILE A 211 15.31 -2.87 15.04
C ILE A 211 16.78 -2.50 15.32
N ILE A 212 17.66 -2.74 14.37
CA ILE A 212 19.09 -2.40 14.45
C ILE A 212 19.49 -1.33 13.42
N SER A 213 18.76 -1.19 12.32
CA SER A 213 18.98 -0.11 11.35
C SER A 213 17.72 0.23 10.56
N TYR A 214 17.75 1.40 9.94
CA TYR A 214 16.75 1.88 8.98
C TYR A 214 17.44 2.26 7.67
N GLU A 215 16.79 2.00 6.55
CA GLU A 215 17.23 2.39 5.22
C GLU A 215 16.07 3.07 4.47
N PHE A 216 16.32 4.29 3.98
CA PHE A 216 15.39 5.08 3.18
C PHE A 216 16.04 5.49 1.86
N LYS A 217 15.27 5.51 0.77
CA LYS A 217 15.76 5.89 -0.57
C LYS A 217 15.01 7.08 -1.12
N ASN A 218 15.74 8.01 -1.72
CA ASN A 218 15.21 9.13 -2.49
C ASN A 218 16.05 9.30 -3.76
N ALA A 219 15.52 8.85 -4.90
CA ALA A 219 16.25 8.77 -6.15
C ALA A 219 17.62 8.09 -5.95
N SER A 220 18.72 8.78 -6.23
CA SER A 220 20.07 8.23 -6.06
C SER A 220 20.71 8.45 -4.68
N THR A 221 19.91 8.90 -3.70
CA THR A 221 20.36 9.14 -2.32
C THR A 221 19.78 8.08 -1.38
N THR A 222 20.62 7.51 -0.52
CA THR A 222 20.25 6.55 0.51
C THR A 222 20.56 7.14 1.88
N TYR A 223 19.60 7.04 2.80
CA TYR A 223 19.72 7.48 4.18
C TYR A 223 19.68 6.24 5.06
N MET A 224 20.75 6.03 5.82
CA MET A 224 20.88 4.90 6.72
C MET A 224 21.00 5.40 8.16
N LEU A 225 20.16 4.90 9.05
CA LEU A 225 20.29 5.11 10.48
C LEU A 225 20.66 3.80 11.16
N SER A 226 21.67 3.83 12.01
CA SER A 226 22.16 2.65 12.73
C SER A 226 22.01 2.83 14.23
N LYS A 227 21.34 1.87 14.88
CA LYS A 227 21.27 1.78 16.35
C LYS A 227 22.49 1.09 16.96
N ILE A 228 23.30 0.42 16.15
CA ILE A 228 24.50 -0.28 16.61
C ILE A 228 25.58 0.73 17.02
N ASP A 229 25.73 1.78 16.22
CA ASP A 229 26.77 2.79 16.43
C ASP A 229 26.23 4.22 16.51
N ASN A 230 24.91 4.39 16.54
CA ASN A 230 24.22 5.68 16.69
C ASN A 230 24.63 6.69 15.61
N THR A 231 24.50 6.30 14.34
CA THR A 231 24.86 7.14 13.20
C THR A 231 23.70 7.37 12.24
N LEU A 232 23.69 8.55 11.62
CA LEU A 232 23.02 8.86 10.36
C LEU A 232 24.09 8.92 9.26
N THR A 233 23.96 8.07 8.24
CA THR A 233 24.79 8.08 7.04
C THR A 233 23.95 8.42 5.82
N VAL A 234 24.39 9.39 5.02
CA VAL A 234 23.75 9.77 3.76
C VAL A 234 24.71 9.49 2.63
N ILE A 235 24.26 8.66 1.68
CA ILE A 235 25.05 8.18 0.54
C ILE A 235 24.37 8.69 -0.73
N LYS A 236 25.10 9.31 -1.65
CA LYS A 236 24.58 9.72 -2.96
C LYS A 236 25.46 9.15 -4.06
N ASN A 237 24.87 8.46 -5.02
CA ASN A 237 25.61 7.80 -6.12
C ASN A 237 26.76 6.91 -5.59
N GLY A 238 26.52 6.17 -4.50
CA GLY A 238 27.51 5.29 -3.87
C GLY A 238 28.60 5.99 -3.06
N LYS A 239 28.60 7.32 -2.95
CA LYS A 239 29.57 8.09 -2.14
C LYS A 239 28.93 8.58 -0.86
N ILE A 240 29.61 8.38 0.27
CA ILE A 240 29.17 8.95 1.56
C ILE A 240 29.29 10.48 1.46
N LEU A 241 28.14 11.15 1.53
CA LEU A 241 28.08 12.61 1.62
C LEU A 241 28.20 13.09 3.05
N MET A 242 27.70 12.28 3.98
CA MET A 242 27.62 12.65 5.38
C MET A 242 27.57 11.40 6.26
N ASN A 243 28.25 11.46 7.40
CA ASN A 243 28.10 10.52 8.50
C ASN A 243 28.14 11.33 9.81
N GLN A 244 27.05 11.29 10.57
CA GLN A 244 26.90 12.04 11.82
C GLN A 244 26.50 11.11 12.96
N LYS A 245 27.17 11.24 14.09
CA LYS A 245 26.71 10.65 15.35
C LYS A 245 25.46 11.39 15.85
N GLY A 246 24.61 10.67 16.56
CA GLY A 246 23.42 11.23 17.16
C GLY A 246 22.97 10.48 18.40
N THR A 247 21.84 10.89 18.94
CA THR A 247 21.23 10.34 20.15
C THR A 247 19.81 9.89 19.87
N TRP A 248 19.46 8.70 20.33
CA TRP A 248 18.12 8.14 20.23
C TRP A 248 17.23 8.61 21.39
N GLY A 249 15.98 8.92 21.07
CA GLY A 249 14.90 9.23 22.01
C GLY A 249 13.66 8.40 21.70
N LYS A 250 12.78 8.30 22.70
CA LYS A 250 11.42 7.73 22.55
C LYS A 250 10.40 8.86 22.56
#